data_AF-A0A940P8I4-F1
#
_entry.id   AF-A0A940P8I4-F1
#
_cell.length_a   1.000
_cell.length_b   1.000
_cell.length_c   1.000
_cell.angle_alpha   90.00
_cell.angle_beta   90.00
_cell.angle_gamma   90.00
#
_symmetry.space_group_name_H-M   'P 1'
#
loop_
_entity.id
_entity.type
_entity.pdbx_description
1 polymer ?
#
loop_
_entity_poly.entity_id
_entity_poly.type
_entity_poly.pdbx_seq_one_letter_code
_entity_poly.pdbx_strand_id
1 'polypeptide(L)' 'MAYRENIEELLLEEARKELPPLVSHTKNYPSFDQQDVMDTATTLIENNSLRASYHFHYKDLCTITFKPTPI' A
#
# COMPACT_ATOMS: atom_id res chain seq x y z
N MET A 1 15.01 3.03 8.16
CA MET A 1 13.81 2.32 7.71
C MET A 1 12.87 2.22 8.89
N ALA A 2 11.72 2.87 8.80
CA ALA A 2 10.74 2.90 9.88
C ALA A 2 9.51 2.09 9.45
N TYR A 3 9.54 0.79 9.74
CA TYR A 3 8.38 -0.07 9.59
C TYR A 3 7.34 0.28 10.66
N ARG A 4 6.07 0.43 10.28
CA ARG A 4 4.98 0.66 11.23
C ARG A 4 3.88 -0.38 11.09
N GLU A 5 3.66 -1.13 12.16
CA GLU A 5 2.59 -2.13 12.29
C GLU A 5 1.19 -1.53 12.01
N ASN A 6 0.94 -0.29 12.48
CA ASN A 6 -0.33 0.40 12.21
C ASN A 6 -0.58 0.66 10.70
N ILE A 7 0.48 0.92 9.93
CA ILE A 7 0.37 1.12 8.48
C ILE A 7 0.21 -0.24 7.81
N GLU A 8 0.93 -1.26 8.26
CA GLU A 8 0.80 -2.63 7.76
C GLU A 8 -0.65 -3.11 7.84
N GLU A 9 -1.26 -3.03 9.02
CA GLU A 9 -2.64 -3.49 9.21
C GLU A 9 -3.59 -2.76 8.25
N LEU A 10 -3.45 -1.44 8.11
CA LEU A 10 -4.26 -0.64 7.19
C LEU A 10 -4.05 -1.02 5.71
N LEU A 11 -2.82 -1.31 5.30
CA LEU A 11 -2.52 -1.74 3.93
C LEU A 11 -3.09 -3.14 3.67
N LEU A 12 -2.93 -4.07 4.63
CA LEU A 12 -3.44 -5.43 4.51
C LEU A 12 -4.97 -5.48 4.56
N GLU A 13 -5.61 -4.71 5.44
CA GLU A 13 -7.07 -4.58 5.49
C GLU A 13 -7.60 -4.02 4.17
N GLU A 14 -6.94 -2.98 3.62
CA GLU A 14 -7.37 -2.41 2.34
C GLU A 14 -7.18 -3.40 1.19
N ALA A 15 -6.08 -4.15 1.18
CA ALA A 15 -5.83 -5.20 0.20
C ALA A 15 -6.81 -6.37 0.30
N ARG A 16 -7.36 -6.64 1.50
CA ARG A 16 -8.37 -7.67 1.76
C ARG A 16 -9.78 -7.23 1.41
N LYS A 17 -10.04 -5.93 1.23
CA LYS A 17 -11.36 -5.49 0.78
C LYS A 17 -11.64 -6.15 -0.56
N GLU A 18 -12.80 -6.79 -0.67
CA GLU A 18 -13.24 -7.42 -1.92
C GLU A 18 -13.37 -6.35 -3.00
N LEU A 19 -12.34 -6.27 -3.83
CA LEU A 19 -12.36 -5.47 -5.04
C LEU A 19 -12.93 -6.34 -6.15
N PRO A 20 -13.64 -5.72 -7.12
CA PRO A 20 -14.00 -6.43 -8.32
C PRO A 20 -12.74 -7.05 -8.95
N PRO A 21 -12.81 -8.29 -9.45
CA PRO A 21 -11.67 -8.94 -10.06
C PRO A 21 -11.13 -8.07 -11.21
N LEU A 22 -9.80 -8.02 -11.33
CA LEU A 22 -9.07 -7.20 -12.32
C LEU A 22 -9.14 -5.68 -12.11
N VAL A 23 -9.74 -5.19 -11.01
CA VAL A 23 -9.73 -3.76 -10.67
C VAL A 23 -8.63 -3.45 -9.66
N SER A 24 -7.70 -2.59 -10.07
CA SER A 24 -6.75 -1.96 -9.15
C SER A 24 -7.37 -0.72 -8.51
N HIS A 25 -7.18 -0.52 -7.22
CA HIS A 25 -7.55 0.75 -6.57
C HIS A 25 -6.30 1.44 -6.04
N THR A 26 -6.32 2.78 -6.07
CA THR A 26 -5.24 3.60 -5.54
C THR A 26 -5.77 4.37 -4.35
N LYS A 27 -5.04 4.31 -3.23
CA LYS A 27 -5.38 5.04 -2.00
C LYS A 27 -4.19 5.87 -1.54
N ASN A 28 -4.48 7.04 -1.02
CA ASN A 28 -3.51 7.89 -0.34
C ASN A 28 -3.70 7.77 1.17
N TYR A 29 -2.60 7.99 1.90
CA TYR A 29 -2.58 7.90 3.36
C TYR A 29 -2.05 9.22 3.94
N PRO A 30 -2.75 10.35 3.76
CA PRO A 30 -2.25 11.68 4.14
C PRO A 30 -2.10 11.87 5.66
N SER A 31 -2.74 11.02 6.46
CA SER A 31 -2.63 11.02 7.92
C SER A 31 -1.33 10.41 8.45
N PHE A 32 -0.53 9.79 7.58
CA PHE A 32 0.74 9.16 7.93
C PHE A 32 1.90 9.86 7.22
N ASP A 33 3.10 9.67 7.77
CA ASP A 33 4.31 10.05 7.07
C ASP A 33 4.47 9.20 5.80
N GLN A 34 4.74 9.87 4.69
CA GLN A 34 4.76 9.27 3.36
C GLN A 34 6.00 8.39 3.18
N GLN A 35 7.08 8.69 3.91
CA GLN A 35 8.27 7.85 4.04
C GLN A 35 7.93 6.54 4.77
N ASP A 36 7.18 6.62 5.87
CA ASP A 36 6.78 5.43 6.66
C ASP A 36 5.82 4.53 5.86
N VAL A 37 4.90 5.14 5.11
CA VAL A 37 3.99 4.42 4.20
C VAL A 37 4.77 3.69 3.12
N MET A 38 5.79 4.33 2.54
CA MET A 38 6.65 3.71 1.54
C MET A 38 7.49 2.58 2.13
N ASP A 39 8.17 2.79 3.25
CA ASP A 39 9.02 1.79 3.89
C ASP A 39 8.19 0.52 4.23
N THR A 40 7.00 0.73 4.80
CA THR A 40 6.09 -0.35 5.17
C THR A 40 5.54 -1.07 3.94
N ALA A 41 5.04 -0.32 2.94
CA ALA A 41 4.53 -0.92 1.70
C ALA A 41 5.62 -1.69 0.94
N THR A 42 6.84 -1.15 0.88
CA THR A 42 8.00 -1.82 0.26
C THR A 42 8.28 -3.14 0.95
N THR A 43 8.38 -3.13 2.27
CA THR A 43 8.62 -4.34 3.08
C THR A 43 7.55 -5.41 2.83
N LEU A 44 6.27 -5.02 2.78
CA LEU A 44 5.17 -5.96 2.55
C LEU A 44 5.14 -6.52 1.12
N ILE A 45 5.54 -5.72 0.12
CA ILE A 45 5.68 -6.15 -1.28
C ILE A 45 6.85 -7.13 -1.41
N GLU A 46 8.00 -6.81 -0.81
CA GLU A 46 9.19 -7.68 -0.82
C GLU A 46 8.92 -9.03 -0.13
N ASN A 47 8.17 -9.02 0.97
CA ASN A 47 7.76 -10.22 1.69
C ASN A 47 6.65 -11.03 1.00
N ASN A 48 6.20 -10.62 -0.20
CA ASN A 48 5.04 -11.18 -0.91
C ASN A 48 3.73 -11.20 -0.08
N SER A 49 3.66 -10.42 1.01
CA SER A 49 2.47 -10.31 1.85
C SER A 49 1.43 -9.36 1.25
N LEU A 50 1.87 -8.41 0.41
CA LEU A 50 1.02 -7.40 -0.21
C LEU A 50 1.31 -7.30 -1.72
N ARG A 51 0.30 -7.53 -2.55
CA ARG A 51 0.40 -7.31 -4.00
C ARG A 51 -0.02 -5.89 -4.35
N ALA A 52 0.86 -4.93 -4.07
CA ALA A 52 0.63 -3.51 -4.37
C ALA A 52 1.82 -2.91 -5.15
N SER A 53 1.67 -1.67 -5.56
CA SER A 53 2.74 -0.84 -6.10
C SER A 53 2.52 0.56 -5.58
N TYR A 54 3.59 1.25 -5.18
CA TYR A 54 3.50 2.61 -4.68
C TYR A 54 4.04 3.58 -5.72
N HIS A 55 3.55 4.81 -5.67
CA HIS A 55 4.02 5.92 -6.50
C HIS A 55 4.24 7.14 -5.63
N PHE A 56 5.42 7.75 -5.75
CA PHE A 56 5.76 9.01 -5.10
C PHE A 56 5.54 10.16 -6.08
N HIS A 57 4.64 11.07 -5.73
CA HIS A 57 4.35 12.26 -6.52
C HIS A 57 5.22 13.43 -6.05
N TYR A 58 5.42 14.41 -6.93
CA TYR A 58 5.96 15.70 -6.54
C TYR A 58 5.02 16.34 -5.49
N LYS A 59 5.58 16.82 -4.36
CA LYS A 59 4.91 17.25 -3.10
C LYS A 59 4.79 16.19 -1.99
N ASP A 60 5.71 15.24 -1.97
CA ASP A 60 5.81 14.19 -0.94
C ASP A 60 4.61 13.24 -0.85
N LEU A 61 3.66 13.29 -1.78
CA LEU A 61 2.47 12.44 -1.73
C LEU A 61 2.83 11.02 -2.19
N CYS A 62 2.67 10.04 -1.29
CA CYS A 62 2.76 8.62 -1.60
C CYS A 62 1.36 8.05 -1.83
N THR A 63 1.16 7.42 -2.97
CA THR A 63 -0.06 6.69 -3.29
C THR A 63 0.23 5.21 -3.43
N ILE A 64 -0.58 4.37 -2.79
CA ILE A 64 -0.48 2.91 -2.90
C ILE A 64 -1.57 2.43 -3.86
N THR A 65 -1.16 1.79 -4.95
CA THR A 65 -2.01 1.09 -5.90
C THR A 65 -2.02 -0.39 -5.58
N PHE A 66 -3.13 -0.88 -5.07
CA PHE A 66 -3.34 -2.29 -4.77
C PHE A 66 -3.74 -3.00 -6.05
N LYS A 67 -3.08 -4.12 -6.33
CA LYS A 67 -3.33 -4.93 -7.52
C LYS A 67 -4.26 -6.08 -7.14
N PRO A 68 -5.25 -6.40 -7.99
CA PRO A 68 -6.12 -7.53 -7.75
C PRO A 68 -5.30 -8.83 -7.73
N THR A 69 -5.66 -9.73 -6.82
CA THR A 69 -5.15 -11.10 -6.83
C THR A 69 -5.71 -11.80 -8.07
N PRO A 70 -4.87 -12.38 -8.94
CA PRO A 70 -5.36 -13.23 -10.02
C PRO A 70 -6.07 -14.44 -9.41
N ILE A 71 -7.27 -14.73 -9.93
CA ILE A 71 -8.07 -15.92 -9.63
C ILE A 71 -7.35 -17.15 -10.18
#